data_AF-A0A9Q9DXL2-F1
#
_entry.id   AF-A0A9Q9DXL2-F1
#
_cell.length_a   1.000
_cell.length_b   1.000
_cell.length_c   1.000
_cell.angle_alpha   90.00
_cell.angle_beta   90.00
_cell.angle_gamma   90.00
#
_symmetry.space_group_name_H-M   'P 1'
#
loop_
_entity.id
_entity.type
_entity.pdbx_description
1 polymer ?
#
loop_
_entity_poly.entity_id
_entity_poly.type
_entity_poly.pdbx_seq_one_letter_code
_entity_poly.pdbx_strand_id
1 'polypeptide(L)'
;MHTLQTINIAASLALLLLPTATHAQSNTFNQNITLRFFPTSQTDSCSYTNSSSALTFTTSSIPILSHCFDFSSLFTSNSTQGFVNQTKNQGSTVWGEAGIHWQLFNAETFDSQTNYSGILYRQHVTNPANDDDKPGHHADRRVTVYGAKGCRESDDQRELWDAAV
;
A
#
# COMPACT_ATOMS: atom_id res chain seq x y z
N MET A 1 2.45 26.61 54.82
CA MET A 1 1.43 26.25 53.82
C MET A 1 1.89 26.77 52.47
N HIS A 2 2.44 25.90 51.63
CA HIS A 2 2.74 26.21 50.23
C HIS A 2 2.06 25.13 49.38
N THR A 3 1.01 25.54 48.67
CA THR A 3 0.31 24.73 47.67
C THR A 3 1.08 24.85 46.36
N LEU A 4 1.73 23.77 45.93
CA LEU A 4 2.23 23.62 44.57
C LEU A 4 1.08 23.10 43.69
N GLN A 5 0.59 23.96 42.80
CA GLN A 5 -0.25 23.56 41.67
C GLN A 5 0.57 22.66 40.74
N THR A 6 0.20 21.39 40.67
CA THR A 6 0.66 20.50 39.59
C THR A 6 -0.22 20.73 38.36
N ILE A 7 0.39 21.28 37.31
CA ILE A 7 -0.21 21.50 36.00
C ILE A 7 -0.45 20.14 35.34
N ASN A 8 -1.71 19.89 34.96
CA ASN A 8 -2.11 18.83 34.04
C ASN A 8 -1.45 19.08 32.68
N ILE A 9 -0.56 18.20 32.24
CA ILE A 9 -0.16 18.12 30.83
C ILE A 9 -0.81 16.85 30.27
N ALA A 10 -1.91 17.04 29.56
CA ALA A 10 -2.45 16.05 28.66
C ALA A 10 -1.38 15.70 27.62
N ALA A 11 -0.83 14.49 27.70
CA ALA A 11 0.02 13.96 26.66
C ALA A 11 -0.87 13.63 25.44
N SER A 12 -0.96 14.57 24.51
CA SER A 12 -1.49 14.34 23.17
C SER A 12 -0.78 13.15 22.53
N LEU A 13 -1.46 12.01 22.40
CA LEU A 13 -1.10 10.94 21.46
C LEU A 13 -1.39 11.43 20.03
N ALA A 14 -0.62 12.39 19.55
CA ALA A 14 -0.42 12.54 18.12
C ALA A 14 0.58 11.45 17.72
N LEU A 15 0.10 10.23 17.51
CA LEU A 15 0.81 9.21 16.74
C LEU A 15 0.89 9.73 15.31
N LEU A 16 1.88 10.59 15.10
CA LEU A 16 2.68 10.77 13.89
C LEU A 16 2.32 9.73 12.80
N LEU A 17 1.36 10.11 11.96
CA LEU A 17 1.18 9.52 10.63
C LEU A 17 2.37 9.96 9.76
N LEU A 18 3.59 9.54 10.10
CA LEU A 18 4.68 9.67 9.13
C LEU A 18 4.42 8.65 8.03
N PRO A 19 4.34 9.08 6.76
CA PRO A 19 4.35 8.14 5.65
C PRO A 19 5.68 7.38 5.71
N THR A 20 5.62 6.07 5.97
CA THR A 20 6.79 5.21 5.90
C THR A 20 7.08 4.90 4.43
N ALA A 21 8.10 5.54 3.88
CA ALA A 21 8.62 5.16 2.57
C ALA A 21 9.37 3.83 2.73
N THR A 22 8.96 2.81 1.98
CA THR A 22 9.62 1.51 1.94
C THR A 22 10.15 1.26 0.53
N HIS A 23 11.43 0.91 0.43
CA HIS A 23 12.07 0.57 -0.84
C HIS A 23 11.75 -0.87 -1.22
N ALA A 24 11.58 -1.12 -2.52
CA ALA A 24 11.34 -2.44 -3.11
C ALA A 24 12.08 -2.57 -4.46
N GLN A 25 12.03 -3.74 -5.10
CA GLN A 25 12.62 -3.94 -6.43
C GLN A 25 11.62 -3.60 -7.52
N SER A 26 11.96 -2.78 -8.49
CA SER A 26 11.14 -2.64 -9.70
C SER A 26 11.99 -2.70 -10.94
N ASN A 27 11.37 -3.10 -12.05
CA ASN A 27 11.90 -2.81 -13.38
C ASN A 27 10.73 -2.43 -14.30
N THR A 28 11.04 -2.04 -15.53
CA THR A 28 10.04 -1.59 -16.51
C THR A 28 8.95 -2.62 -16.82
N PHE A 29 9.19 -3.91 -16.56
CA PHE A 29 8.26 -5.01 -16.84
C PHE A 29 7.56 -5.56 -15.60
N ASN A 30 8.10 -5.32 -14.40
CA ASN A 30 7.58 -5.81 -13.15
C ASN A 30 7.26 -4.63 -12.24
N GLN A 31 6.02 -4.18 -12.37
CA GLN A 31 5.47 -3.07 -11.62
C GLN A 31 4.30 -3.50 -10.72
N ASN A 32 4.12 -4.81 -10.57
CA ASN A 32 3.09 -5.37 -9.70
C ASN A 32 3.42 -5.01 -8.26
N ILE A 33 2.47 -4.38 -7.58
CA ILE A 33 2.55 -4.12 -6.15
C ILE A 33 1.91 -5.31 -5.47
N THR A 34 2.63 -5.98 -4.58
CA THR A 34 2.07 -6.97 -3.68
C THR A 34 2.19 -6.47 -2.24
N LEU A 35 1.07 -6.44 -1.52
CA LEU A 35 0.98 -6.16 -0.10
C LEU A 35 0.49 -7.40 0.62
N ARG A 36 1.18 -7.78 1.69
CA ARG A 36 0.72 -8.81 2.63
C ARG A 36 0.43 -8.19 3.98
N PHE A 37 -0.73 -8.51 4.52
CA PHE A 37 -1.20 -7.99 5.80
C PHE A 37 -1.21 -9.11 6.82
N PHE A 38 -0.67 -8.81 8.00
CA PHE A 38 -0.45 -9.76 9.08
C PHE A 38 -1.11 -9.26 10.36
N PRO A 39 -1.73 -10.18 11.14
CA PRO A 39 -2.13 -9.87 12.50
C PRO A 39 -0.94 -9.32 13.30
N THR A 40 -1.18 -8.37 14.19
CA THR A 40 -0.14 -7.78 15.07
C THR A 40 0.61 -8.84 15.89
N SER A 41 -0.02 -9.99 16.17
CA SER A 41 0.58 -11.11 16.90
C SER A 41 1.56 -11.94 16.06
N GLN A 42 1.59 -11.79 14.73
CA GLN A 42 2.46 -12.56 13.84
C GLN A 42 3.89 -12.03 13.88
N THR A 43 4.85 -12.88 14.26
CA THR A 43 6.25 -12.48 14.48
C THR A 43 7.19 -12.70 13.30
N ASP A 44 6.80 -13.50 12.31
CA ASP A 44 7.59 -13.84 11.11
C ASP A 44 7.12 -13.10 9.83
N SER A 45 6.46 -11.96 10.01
CA SER A 45 5.86 -11.15 8.94
C SER A 45 6.86 -10.55 7.94
N CYS A 46 8.16 -10.52 8.25
CA CYS A 46 9.21 -9.99 7.36
C CYS A 46 9.68 -10.99 6.29
N SER A 47 9.32 -12.28 6.38
CA SER A 47 9.75 -13.28 5.40
C SER A 47 8.63 -13.61 4.40
N TYR A 48 8.89 -13.40 3.11
CA TYR A 48 7.91 -13.75 2.06
C TYR A 48 7.68 -15.27 1.94
N THR A 49 8.69 -16.10 2.23
CA THR A 49 8.55 -17.57 2.10
C THR A 49 7.65 -18.17 3.16
N ASN A 50 7.55 -17.53 4.32
CA ASN A 50 6.83 -18.08 5.48
C ASN A 50 5.40 -17.53 5.60
N SER A 51 4.94 -16.74 4.62
CA SER A 51 3.72 -15.94 4.70
C SER A 51 2.68 -16.27 3.63
N SER A 52 2.61 -17.53 3.20
CA SER A 52 1.64 -17.95 2.18
C SER A 52 0.17 -17.82 2.61
N SER A 53 -0.10 -17.82 3.92
CA SER A 53 -1.44 -17.64 4.50
C SER A 53 -1.81 -16.19 4.77
N ALA A 54 -0.92 -15.23 4.52
CA ALA A 54 -1.20 -13.83 4.79
C ALA A 54 -2.29 -13.29 3.85
N LEU A 55 -3.14 -12.39 4.36
CA LEU A 55 -4.05 -11.62 3.51
C LEU A 55 -3.21 -10.88 2.48
N THR A 56 -3.43 -11.14 1.20
CA THR A 56 -2.57 -10.61 0.14
C THR A 56 -3.41 -9.80 -0.81
N PHE A 57 -2.97 -8.58 -1.10
CA PHE A 57 -3.45 -7.74 -2.20
C PHE A 57 -2.33 -7.65 -3.24
N THR A 58 -2.65 -7.85 -4.51
CA THR A 58 -1.69 -7.62 -5.59
C THR A 58 -2.33 -6.91 -6.77
N THR A 59 -1.54 -6.07 -7.45
CA THR A 59 -1.91 -5.49 -8.75
C THR A 59 -1.21 -6.21 -9.90
N SER A 60 -1.78 -6.13 -11.09
CA SER A 60 -1.14 -6.55 -12.35
C SER A 60 -1.12 -5.44 -13.40
N SER A 61 -1.54 -4.23 -13.04
CA SER A 61 -1.60 -3.07 -13.92
C SER A 61 -1.03 -1.83 -13.25
N ILE A 62 -0.66 -0.89 -14.10
CA ILE A 62 -0.08 0.39 -13.73
C ILE A 62 -1.21 1.43 -13.58
N PRO A 63 -1.38 2.04 -12.39
CA PRO A 63 -2.31 3.15 -12.23
C PRO A 63 -1.85 4.36 -13.07
N ILE A 64 -2.80 5.01 -13.74
CA ILE A 64 -2.61 6.36 -14.29
C ILE A 64 -2.69 7.38 -13.14
N LEU A 65 -3.71 7.22 -12.29
CA LEU A 65 -3.92 8.02 -11.10
C LEU A 65 -3.84 7.14 -9.85
N SER A 66 -3.37 7.73 -8.75
CA SER A 66 -3.43 7.09 -7.43
C SER A 66 -4.87 6.69 -7.10
N HIS A 67 -5.06 5.50 -6.53
CA HIS A 67 -6.37 5.02 -6.09
C HIS A 67 -6.35 4.60 -4.63
N CYS A 68 -7.41 4.96 -3.92
CA CYS A 68 -7.59 4.61 -2.53
C CYS A 68 -8.39 3.32 -2.38
N PHE A 69 -7.74 2.30 -1.83
CA PHE A 69 -8.38 1.03 -1.49
C PHE A 69 -8.65 0.95 0.02
N ASP A 70 -9.92 0.83 0.40
CA ASP A 70 -10.28 0.59 1.80
C ASP A 70 -10.06 -0.88 2.17
N PHE A 71 -9.15 -1.13 3.12
CA PHE A 71 -8.72 -2.48 3.52
C PHE A 71 -9.89 -3.37 3.97
N SER A 72 -10.75 -2.85 4.87
CA SER A 72 -11.88 -3.62 5.38
C SER A 72 -12.88 -3.95 4.26
N SER A 73 -13.15 -2.98 3.39
CA SER A 73 -14.09 -3.16 2.28
C SER A 73 -13.56 -4.16 1.24
N LEU A 74 -12.26 -4.14 0.95
CA LEU A 74 -11.61 -5.10 0.06
C LEU A 74 -11.79 -6.53 0.56
N PHE A 75 -11.39 -6.81 1.81
CA PHE A 75 -11.34 -8.17 2.33
C PHE A 75 -12.68 -8.71 2.88
N THR A 76 -13.69 -7.84 3.06
CA THR A 76 -15.07 -8.29 3.38
C THR A 76 -15.90 -8.56 2.12
N SER A 77 -15.46 -8.08 0.96
CA SER A 77 -16.18 -8.27 -0.30
C SER A 77 -16.15 -9.73 -0.75
N ASN A 78 -17.20 -10.16 -1.46
CA ASN A 78 -17.23 -11.48 -2.13
C ASN A 78 -16.33 -11.56 -3.37
N SER A 79 -15.71 -10.44 -3.78
CA SER A 79 -14.86 -10.38 -4.97
C SER A 79 -13.39 -10.55 -4.59
N THR A 80 -12.74 -11.59 -5.11
CA THR A 80 -11.30 -11.81 -4.95
C THR A 80 -10.47 -11.19 -6.07
N GLN A 81 -11.11 -10.55 -7.04
CA GLN A 81 -10.45 -9.81 -8.11
C GLN A 81 -11.34 -8.69 -8.59
N GLY A 82 -10.75 -7.70 -9.24
CA GLY A 82 -11.51 -6.62 -9.85
C GLY A 82 -10.67 -5.68 -10.67
N PHE A 83 -11.34 -4.64 -11.16
CA PHE A 83 -10.76 -3.64 -12.02
C PHE A 83 -11.28 -2.25 -11.65
N VAL A 84 -10.36 -1.32 -11.44
CA VAL A 84 -10.66 0.11 -11.26
C VAL A 84 -10.42 0.81 -12.59
N ASN A 85 -11.50 1.21 -13.25
CA ASN A 85 -11.43 1.84 -14.57
C ASN A 85 -10.91 3.29 -14.49
N GLN A 86 -9.80 3.55 -15.17
CA GLN A 86 -9.18 4.86 -15.33
C GLN A 86 -9.04 5.27 -16.80
N THR A 87 -9.77 4.62 -17.71
CA THR A 87 -9.69 4.86 -19.17
C THR A 87 -9.95 6.32 -19.53
N LYS A 88 -10.82 7.01 -18.78
CA LYS A 88 -11.10 8.44 -18.97
C LYS A 88 -9.90 9.36 -18.68
N ASN A 89 -8.87 8.86 -17.99
CA ASN A 89 -7.66 9.59 -17.64
C ASN A 89 -6.52 9.38 -18.65
N GLN A 90 -6.77 8.59 -19.70
CA GLN A 90 -5.81 8.43 -20.79
C GLN A 90 -5.74 9.68 -21.66
N GLY A 91 -4.56 9.95 -22.23
CA GLY A 91 -4.41 10.96 -23.28
C GLY A 91 -5.21 10.58 -24.54
N SER A 92 -5.62 11.57 -25.33
CA SER A 92 -6.47 11.40 -26.52
C SER A 92 -5.90 10.49 -27.61
N THR A 93 -4.62 10.14 -27.53
CA THR A 93 -3.90 9.29 -28.49
C THR A 93 -3.65 7.87 -27.99
N VAL A 94 -3.99 7.57 -26.73
CA VAL A 94 -3.82 6.25 -26.12
C VAL A 94 -5.13 5.48 -26.24
N TRP A 95 -5.04 4.22 -26.68
CA TRP A 95 -6.19 3.35 -26.92
C TRP A 95 -6.08 2.11 -26.04
N GLY A 96 -7.22 1.66 -25.53
CA GLY A 96 -7.33 0.45 -24.71
C GLY A 96 -7.93 0.72 -23.34
N GLU A 97 -8.06 -0.34 -22.55
CA GLU A 97 -8.46 -0.24 -21.15
C GLU A 97 -7.27 0.21 -20.30
N ALA A 98 -7.45 1.25 -19.48
CA ALA A 98 -6.46 1.59 -18.45
C ALA A 98 -7.11 1.64 -17.09
N GLY A 99 -6.32 1.25 -16.09
CA GLY A 99 -6.80 1.15 -14.74
C GLY A 99 -5.99 0.16 -13.93
N ILE A 100 -6.57 -0.25 -12.81
CA ILE A 100 -5.89 -1.11 -11.84
C ILE A 100 -6.63 -2.43 -11.78
N HIS A 101 -6.05 -3.44 -12.41
CA HIS A 101 -6.41 -4.83 -12.12
C HIS A 101 -5.80 -5.23 -10.78
N TRP A 102 -6.63 -5.77 -9.92
CA TRP A 102 -6.23 -6.22 -8.58
C TRP A 102 -6.79 -7.61 -8.28
N GLN A 103 -6.09 -8.31 -7.40
CA GLN A 103 -6.45 -9.64 -6.91
C GLN A 103 -6.14 -9.77 -5.42
N LEU A 104 -6.99 -10.51 -4.72
CA LEU A 104 -6.87 -10.86 -3.32
C LEU A 104 -6.59 -12.35 -3.16
N PHE A 105 -5.78 -12.70 -2.17
CA PHE A 105 -5.59 -14.07 -1.71
C PHE A 105 -5.84 -14.17 -0.22
N ASN A 106 -6.32 -15.35 0.20
CA ASN A 106 -6.68 -15.68 1.57
C ASN A 106 -7.77 -14.77 2.17
N ALA A 107 -8.59 -14.10 1.33
CA ALA A 107 -9.61 -13.17 1.80
C ALA A 107 -10.65 -13.82 2.72
N GLU A 108 -10.91 -15.12 2.54
CA GLU A 108 -11.76 -15.93 3.40
C GLU A 108 -11.25 -16.09 4.83
N THR A 109 -9.95 -15.81 5.07
CA THR A 109 -9.34 -15.84 6.42
C THR A 109 -9.40 -14.48 7.12
N PHE A 110 -9.99 -13.46 6.49
CA PHE A 110 -10.12 -12.14 7.07
C PHE A 110 -11.05 -12.15 8.29
N ASP A 111 -10.57 -11.59 9.38
CA ASP A 111 -11.35 -11.35 10.59
C ASP A 111 -11.43 -9.85 10.88
N SER A 112 -12.65 -9.31 10.82
CA SER A 112 -12.94 -7.90 11.11
C SER A 112 -12.53 -7.42 12.51
N GLN A 113 -12.33 -8.35 13.46
CA GLN A 113 -11.92 -8.05 14.83
C GLN A 113 -10.39 -8.12 15.02
N THR A 114 -9.66 -8.63 14.02
CA THR A 114 -8.21 -8.74 14.07
C THR A 114 -7.54 -7.45 13.60
N ASN A 115 -6.49 -7.04 14.33
CA ASN A 115 -5.67 -5.89 13.94
C ASN A 115 -4.54 -6.33 13.00
N TYR A 116 -4.64 -5.94 11.73
CA TYR A 116 -3.65 -6.24 10.69
C TYR A 116 -2.65 -5.09 10.51
N SER A 117 -1.76 -4.90 11.48
CA SER A 117 -0.78 -3.80 11.46
C SER A 117 0.58 -4.16 10.84
N GLY A 118 0.89 -5.46 10.73
CA GLY A 118 2.10 -5.91 10.05
C GLY A 118 1.87 -5.88 8.54
N ILE A 119 2.69 -5.15 7.79
CA ILE A 119 2.56 -5.05 6.34
C ILE A 119 3.91 -5.35 5.69
N LEU A 120 3.93 -6.35 4.82
CA LEU A 120 5.05 -6.62 3.92
C LEU A 120 4.70 -6.06 2.54
N TYR A 121 5.52 -5.13 2.09
CA TYR A 121 5.49 -4.60 0.74
C TYR A 121 6.51 -5.33 -0.14
N ARG A 122 6.07 -5.77 -1.33
CA ARG A 122 6.94 -6.41 -2.30
C ARG A 122 6.60 -5.96 -3.72
N GLN A 123 7.64 -5.51 -4.40
CA GLN A 123 7.79 -5.58 -5.85
C GLN A 123 9.06 -6.41 -6.06
N HIS A 124 9.00 -7.52 -6.79
CA HIS A 124 10.10 -8.49 -6.83
C HIS A 124 10.48 -8.87 -8.24
N VAL A 125 11.72 -8.54 -8.59
CA VAL A 125 12.36 -8.97 -9.82
C VAL A 125 13.17 -10.24 -9.54
N THR A 126 12.73 -11.38 -10.07
CA THR A 126 13.37 -12.69 -9.84
C THR A 126 14.81 -12.73 -10.38
N ASN A 127 15.03 -12.16 -11.56
CA ASN A 127 16.32 -12.12 -12.24
C ASN A 127 16.63 -10.67 -12.64
N PRO A 128 17.16 -9.84 -11.72
CA PRO A 128 17.46 -8.44 -12.00
C PRO A 128 18.52 -8.33 -13.12
N ALA A 129 18.26 -7.49 -14.12
CA ALA A 129 19.15 -7.36 -15.27
C ALA A 129 20.35 -6.44 -14.98
N ASN A 130 20.20 -5.54 -14.00
CA ASN A 130 21.20 -4.58 -13.56
C ASN A 130 21.17 -4.43 -12.04
N ASP A 131 22.01 -3.54 -11.48
CA ASP A 131 22.08 -3.29 -10.05
C ASP A 131 20.84 -2.57 -9.51
N ASP A 132 20.28 -1.63 -10.27
CA ASP A 132 19.09 -0.86 -9.88
C ASP A 132 17.84 -1.73 -9.69
N ASP A 133 17.77 -2.88 -10.37
CA ASP A 133 16.68 -3.85 -10.22
C ASP A 133 16.81 -4.73 -8.94
N LYS A 134 17.91 -4.65 -8.19
CA LYS A 134 18.17 -5.48 -7.00
C LYS A 134 17.42 -5.00 -5.75
N PRO A 135 17.27 -5.85 -4.71
CA PRO A 135 16.63 -5.43 -3.46
C PRO A 135 17.36 -4.25 -2.80
N GLY A 136 16.60 -3.33 -2.22
CA GLY A 136 17.13 -2.16 -1.52
C GLY A 136 17.30 -0.90 -2.38
N HIS A 137 17.04 -0.99 -3.68
CA HIS A 137 17.10 0.13 -4.62
C HIS A 137 15.74 0.85 -4.76
N HIS A 138 15.65 1.82 -5.68
CA HIS A 138 14.45 2.61 -5.90
C HIS A 138 13.31 1.76 -6.46
N ALA A 139 12.11 2.00 -5.94
CA ALA A 139 10.88 1.44 -6.45
C ALA A 139 10.10 2.52 -7.22
N ASP A 140 9.74 2.28 -8.47
CA ASP A 140 8.98 3.24 -9.29
C ASP A 140 7.56 3.48 -8.77
N ARG A 141 7.09 2.63 -7.86
CA ARG A 141 5.75 2.70 -7.28
C ARG A 141 5.82 2.98 -5.80
N ARG A 142 4.95 3.90 -5.38
CA ARG A 142 4.75 4.26 -3.99
C ARG A 142 3.43 3.68 -3.50
N VAL A 143 3.47 3.04 -2.34
CA VAL A 143 2.29 2.67 -1.56
C VAL A 143 2.25 3.57 -0.36
N THR A 144 1.09 4.20 -0.11
CA THR A 144 0.85 4.94 1.13
C THR A 144 -0.20 4.19 1.93
N VAL A 145 0.12 3.86 3.19
CA VAL A 145 -0.79 3.19 4.11
C VAL A 145 -1.31 4.18 5.13
N TYR A 146 -2.61 4.14 5.37
CA TYR A 146 -3.28 4.94 6.40
C TYR A 146 -3.93 4.00 7.41
N GLY A 147 -3.78 4.29 8.71
CA GLY A 147 -4.39 3.48 9.78
C GLY A 147 -5.88 3.73 9.99
N ALA A 148 -6.45 4.76 9.37
CA ALA A 148 -7.86 5.13 9.47
C ALA A 148 -8.69 4.62 8.29
N LYS A 149 -9.98 4.39 8.52
CA LYS A 149 -10.95 4.02 7.47
C LYS A 149 -11.25 5.19 6.54
N GLY A 150 -11.69 4.88 5.32
CA GLY A 150 -12.18 5.90 4.39
C GLY A 150 -11.08 6.78 3.81
N CYS A 151 -9.97 6.16 3.38
CA CYS A 151 -8.97 6.88 2.59
C CYS A 151 -9.60 7.51 1.34
N ARG A 152 -9.11 8.69 0.97
CA ARG A 152 -9.58 9.46 -0.18
C ARG A 152 -8.42 9.84 -1.06
N GLU A 153 -8.64 9.81 -2.37
CA GLU A 153 -7.70 10.36 -3.33
C GLU A 153 -7.55 11.86 -3.05
N SER A 154 -6.32 12.35 -3.03
CA SER A 154 -6.08 13.79 -2.99
C SER A 154 -6.28 14.34 -4.41
N ASP A 155 -7.03 15.43 -4.53
CA ASP A 155 -7.20 16.15 -5.81
C ASP A 155 -5.90 16.82 -6.26
N ASP A 156 -4.88 16.94 -5.40
CA ASP A 156 -3.57 17.50 -5.71
C ASP A 156 -2.67 16.48 -6.43
N GLN A 157 -2.98 16.28 -7.71
CA GLN A 157 -2.12 15.61 -8.69
C GLN A 157 -0.97 16.50 -9.19
N ARG A 158 -0.89 17.76 -8.74
CA ARG A 158 0.12 18.75 -9.18
C ARG A 158 1.46 18.64 -8.45
N GLU A 159 1.49 18.08 -7.25
CA GLU A 159 2.72 18.07 -6.42
C GLU A 159 3.71 16.95 -6.79
N LEU A 160 3.37 16.05 -7.72
CA LEU A 160 4.24 14.93 -8.14
C LEU A 160 5.10 15.23 -9.37
N TRP A 161 4.81 16.29 -10.13
CA TRP A 161 5.65 16.70 -11.27
C TRP A 161 6.65 17.81 -10.91
N ASP A 162 6.38 18.60 -9.87
CA ASP A 162 7.26 19.69 -9.43
C ASP A 162 8.41 19.22 -8.52
N ALA A 163 8.41 17.94 -8.09
CA ALA A 163 9.50 17.33 -7.33
C ALA A 163 10.49 16.53 -8.21
N ALA A 164 10.32 16.56 -9.54
CA ALA A 164 11.16 15.84 -10.51
C ALA A 164 11.84 16.79 -11.54
N VAL A 165 12.06 18.05 -11.16
CA VAL A 165 12.94 19.00 -11.87
C VAL A 165 14.01 19.52 -10.93
#